data_AF-A0A5D2FCZ5-F1
#
_entry.id   AF-A0A5D2FCZ5-F1
#
_cell.length_a   1.000
_cell.length_b   1.000
_cell.length_c   1.000
_cell.angle_alpha   90.00
_cell.angle_beta   90.00
_cell.angle_gamma   90.00
#
_symmetry.space_group_name_H-M   'P 1'
#
loop_
_entity.id
_entity.type
_entity.pdbx_description
1 polymer ?
#
loop_
_entity_poly.entity_id
_entity_poly.type
_entity_poly.pdbx_seq_one_letter_code
_entity_poly.pdbx_strand_id
1 'polypeptide(L)'
;MQLALHSENIELEAVFMMCAVSSIDPCQRELVNAALDNLARKLNYMSRMKYLEELIGSILFCWVACGVSIAALVEIRQLFVLDAEPSYFLQYCFHWLLPALFIHEDNSNLNWVSKIAGQPLTVMVKDHFVPIFSVCMTLHCSKSSGFEKGAMVLQNSILHFAEISESERDELIKKNMVSIVSHILSLASCASDPIIPFFSRDTIARAIQTVVDGFLEMDDHCASISVVDKINIFRPDRVFMFIVEMHYKIAAAIHHRHRCHRLASIEVLITVLGHRAALSSTSNYLFNLIGQYIGFHALQDQCCCIISSLLKTFKSNPSKEIVGVLGEQLQFLVSKLVACCIPLEAEGQRSATVSSLFLSLLLELTVESDPSLYDYIRELEPFPEIDIFERIRNFHQDLCRAYSPRDHLLKVLHSIFRMGSAEISDMLLLLRCFMFLGPCSLQALHKKLLAGETFQGGKTTKEFVDDTYWHGDGEIVHAVWTLVRMCASDDSSRIRGLVSDLISRVFFIRFAYTFAI
;
A
#
# COMPACT_ATOMS: atom_id res chain seq x y z
N MET A 1 12.02 26.07 7.47
CA MET A 1 10.86 25.44 8.14
C MET A 1 9.54 25.61 7.38
N GLN A 2 8.98 26.82 7.20
CA GLN A 2 7.64 26.96 6.57
C GLN A 2 7.58 26.44 5.13
N LEU A 3 8.66 26.61 4.35
CA LEU A 3 8.77 26.03 3.01
C LEU A 3 8.73 24.49 3.05
N ALA A 4 9.54 23.87 3.92
CA ALA A 4 9.54 22.41 4.11
C ALA A 4 8.17 21.86 4.51
N LEU A 5 7.44 22.60 5.37
CA LEU A 5 6.11 22.19 5.81
C LEU A 5 5.10 22.15 4.66
N HIS A 6 5.11 23.16 3.78
CA HIS A 6 4.07 23.33 2.75
C HIS A 6 4.46 22.77 1.37
N SER A 7 5.72 22.44 1.13
CA SER A 7 6.22 21.96 -0.17
C SER A 7 7.10 20.74 0.00
N GLU A 8 6.59 19.58 -0.45
CA GLU A 8 7.34 18.32 -0.54
C GLU A 8 8.59 18.47 -1.43
N ASN A 9 8.48 19.21 -2.54
CA ASN A 9 9.58 19.43 -3.48
C ASN A 9 10.77 20.23 -2.93
N ILE A 10 10.62 20.92 -1.79
CA ILE A 10 11.68 21.78 -1.21
C ILE A 10 12.04 21.28 0.20
N GLU A 11 11.37 20.23 0.67
CA GLU A 11 11.54 19.72 2.02
C GLU A 11 12.97 19.26 2.28
N LEU A 12 13.52 18.46 1.36
CA LEU A 12 14.87 17.95 1.46
C LEU A 12 15.89 19.09 1.51
N GLU A 13 15.84 20.04 0.58
CA GLU A 13 16.78 21.16 0.48
C GLU A 13 16.70 22.03 1.72
N ALA A 14 15.48 22.34 2.18
CA ALA A 14 15.27 23.15 3.37
C ALA A 14 15.79 22.45 4.64
N VAL A 15 15.55 21.15 4.79
CA VAL A 15 16.03 20.37 5.93
C VAL A 15 17.54 20.21 5.88
N PHE A 16 18.11 19.90 4.72
CA PHE A 16 19.55 19.85 4.51
C PHE A 16 20.22 21.17 4.88
N MET A 17 19.70 22.31 4.41
CA MET A 17 20.23 23.63 4.77
C MET A 17 20.18 23.89 6.28
N MET A 18 19.09 23.51 6.95
CA MET A 18 18.99 23.62 8.42
C MET A 18 20.07 22.77 9.12
N CYS A 19 20.27 21.52 8.69
CA CYS A 19 21.33 20.66 9.21
C CYS A 19 22.74 21.23 8.93
N ALA A 20 23.01 21.66 7.71
CA ALA A 20 24.30 22.22 7.32
C ALA A 20 24.65 23.47 8.15
N VAL A 21 23.71 24.41 8.29
CA VAL A 21 23.89 25.62 9.11
C VAL A 21 24.20 25.26 10.56
N SER A 22 23.49 24.29 11.15
CA SER A 22 23.76 23.85 12.53
C SER A 22 25.15 23.23 12.75
N SER A 23 25.76 22.72 11.67
CA SER A 23 27.10 22.14 11.71
C SER A 23 28.21 23.17 11.55
N ILE A 24 27.91 24.26 10.82
CA ILE A 24 28.83 25.36 10.56
C ILE A 24 28.82 26.35 11.74
N ASP A 25 27.65 26.70 12.25
CA ASP A 25 27.46 27.64 13.36
C ASP A 25 26.78 26.94 14.56
N PRO A 26 27.56 26.55 15.60
CA PRO A 26 27.01 25.93 16.80
C PRO A 26 25.95 26.77 17.52
N CYS A 27 25.96 28.10 17.39
CA CYS A 27 24.96 28.97 18.01
C CYS A 27 23.56 28.79 17.41
N GLN A 28 23.44 28.26 16.19
CA GLN A 28 22.14 28.00 15.55
C GLN A 28 21.52 26.66 15.96
N ARG A 29 22.25 25.80 16.67
CA ARG A 29 21.80 24.42 16.96
C ARG A 29 20.48 24.38 17.72
N GLU A 30 20.29 25.25 18.71
CA GLU A 30 19.04 25.32 19.49
C GLU A 30 17.84 25.73 18.61
N LEU A 31 18.04 26.73 17.74
CA LEU A 31 17.01 27.18 16.81
C LEU A 31 16.66 26.09 15.79
N VAL A 32 17.67 25.40 15.24
CA VAL A 32 17.49 24.30 14.29
C VAL A 32 16.78 23.12 14.94
N ASN A 33 17.15 22.76 16.18
CA ASN A 33 16.46 21.76 17.00
C ASN A 33 14.97 22.08 17.12
N ALA A 34 14.66 23.29 17.60
CA ALA A 34 13.28 23.72 17.78
C ALA A 34 12.50 23.76 16.46
N ALA A 35 13.13 24.19 15.36
CA ALA A 35 12.51 24.23 14.04
C ALA A 35 12.16 22.82 13.51
N LEU A 36 13.08 21.86 13.66
CA LEU A 36 12.88 20.48 13.24
C LEU A 36 11.88 19.74 14.15
N ASP A 37 11.89 19.98 15.46
CA ASP A 37 10.88 19.45 16.38
C ASP A 37 9.48 19.97 16.04
N ASN A 38 9.38 21.25 15.66
CA ASN A 38 8.13 21.86 15.25
C ASN A 38 7.65 21.32 13.90
N LEU A 39 8.56 21.09 12.95
CA LEU A 39 8.25 20.45 11.67
C LEU A 39 7.75 19.02 11.86
N ALA A 40 8.47 18.21 12.64
CA ALA A 40 8.10 16.83 12.96
C ALA A 40 6.70 16.76 13.59
N ARG A 41 6.43 17.61 14.59
CA ARG A 41 5.11 17.67 15.25
C ARG A 41 3.99 18.06 14.28
N LYS A 42 4.22 19.03 13.40
CA LYS A 42 3.23 19.46 12.40
C LYS A 42 2.96 18.39 11.34
N LEU A 43 3.93 17.52 11.07
CA LEU A 43 3.79 16.35 10.20
C LEU A 43 3.33 15.10 10.99
N ASN A 44 2.92 15.26 12.26
CA ASN A 44 2.45 14.21 13.17
C ASN A 44 3.47 13.13 13.54
N TYR A 45 4.76 13.39 13.36
CA TYR A 45 5.82 12.52 13.87
C TYR A 45 5.98 12.68 15.38
N MET A 46 6.21 11.56 16.08
CA MET A 46 6.41 11.55 17.54
C MET A 46 7.67 12.30 17.99
N SER A 47 8.69 12.37 17.12
CA SER A 47 9.95 13.05 17.42
C SER A 47 10.64 13.51 16.13
N ARG A 48 11.57 14.46 16.26
CA ARG A 48 12.46 14.87 15.18
C ARG A 48 13.26 13.72 14.60
N MET A 49 13.75 12.80 15.44
CA MET A 49 14.54 11.66 14.96
C MET A 49 13.72 10.78 14.03
N LYS A 50 12.46 10.47 14.41
CA LYS A 50 11.55 9.69 13.55
C LYS A 50 11.21 10.38 12.25
N TYR A 51 11.14 11.71 12.26
CA TYR A 51 11.01 12.48 11.03
C TYR A 51 12.28 12.44 10.17
N LEU A 52 13.45 12.66 10.77
CA LEU A 52 14.73 12.67 10.05
C LEU A 52 15.16 11.28 9.53
N GLU A 53 14.69 10.18 10.15
CA GLU A 53 14.85 8.82 9.63
C GLU A 53 14.35 8.70 8.17
N GLU A 54 13.32 9.47 7.78
CA GLU A 54 12.82 9.46 6.39
C GLU A 54 13.74 10.18 5.41
N LEU A 55 14.50 11.16 5.88
CA LEU A 55 15.30 12.05 5.04
C LEU A 55 16.80 11.79 5.13
N ILE A 56 17.27 11.01 6.11
CA ILE A 56 18.69 10.87 6.41
C ILE A 56 19.50 10.37 5.20
N GLY A 57 18.97 9.44 4.42
CA GLY A 57 19.65 8.95 3.22
C GLY A 57 19.95 10.08 2.23
N SER A 58 18.92 10.84 1.85
CA SER A 58 19.08 11.99 0.95
C SER A 58 19.96 13.09 1.55
N ILE A 59 19.82 13.37 2.86
CA ILE A 59 20.67 14.36 3.56
C ILE A 59 22.14 13.97 3.45
N LEU A 60 22.49 12.70 3.68
CA LEU A 60 23.88 12.22 3.64
C LEU A 60 24.46 12.28 2.21
N PHE A 61 23.65 11.97 1.19
CA PHE A 61 24.07 12.14 -0.20
C PHE A 61 24.31 13.60 -0.57
N CYS A 62 23.40 14.50 -0.19
CA CYS A 62 23.61 15.95 -0.35
C CYS A 62 24.84 16.43 0.43
N TRP A 63 25.08 15.90 1.63
CA TRP A 63 26.21 16.25 2.47
C TRP A 63 27.55 16.02 1.77
N VAL A 64 27.73 14.82 1.22
CA VAL A 64 28.93 14.44 0.48
C VAL A 64 29.02 15.22 -0.84
N ALA A 65 27.92 15.32 -1.58
CA ALA A 65 27.89 16.03 -2.87
C ALA A 65 28.23 17.52 -2.74
N CYS A 66 27.82 18.17 -1.64
CA CYS A 66 28.13 19.56 -1.34
C CYS A 66 29.51 19.74 -0.67
N GLY A 67 30.26 18.66 -0.42
CA GLY A 67 31.59 18.74 0.22
C GLY A 67 31.55 19.23 1.67
N VAL A 68 30.43 19.03 2.38
CA VAL A 68 30.33 19.41 3.79
C VAL A 68 31.12 18.39 4.63
N SER A 69 31.87 18.88 5.63
CA SER A 69 32.74 18.03 6.46
C SER A 69 31.96 16.94 7.19
N ILE A 70 32.42 15.68 7.12
CA ILE A 70 31.83 14.57 7.89
C ILE A 70 32.09 14.74 9.39
N ALA A 71 33.21 15.35 9.78
CA ALA A 71 33.44 15.69 11.18
C ALA A 71 32.34 16.62 11.71
N ALA A 72 31.91 17.61 10.90
CA ALA A 72 30.82 18.50 11.26
C ALA A 72 29.46 17.77 11.35
N LEU A 73 29.23 16.75 10.51
CA LEU A 73 28.06 15.87 10.62
C LEU A 73 28.04 15.12 11.96
N VAL A 74 29.17 14.57 12.39
CA VAL A 74 29.32 13.87 13.68
C VAL A 74 29.09 14.81 14.87
N GLU A 75 29.46 16.08 14.75
CA GLU A 75 29.19 17.09 15.78
C GLU A 75 27.69 17.37 15.97
N ILE A 76 26.88 17.23 14.92
CA ILE A 76 25.42 17.41 14.96
C ILE A 76 24.64 16.10 15.09
N ARG A 77 25.30 14.99 15.43
CA ARG A 77 24.66 13.66 15.55
C ARG A 77 23.40 13.62 16.42
N GLN A 78 23.34 14.46 17.45
CA GLN A 78 22.19 14.61 18.34
C GLN A 78 20.92 15.13 17.64
N LEU A 79 21.03 15.67 16.43
CA LEU A 79 19.86 15.96 15.61
C LEU A 79 19.14 14.67 15.20
N PHE A 80 19.91 13.64 14.85
CA PHE A 80 19.45 12.39 14.24
C PHE A 80 19.25 11.26 15.25
N VAL A 81 20.17 11.12 16.20
CA VAL A 81 20.16 10.06 17.21
C VAL A 81 20.56 10.65 18.56
N LEU A 82 19.68 10.52 19.56
CA LEU A 82 19.96 10.97 20.93
C LEU A 82 21.12 10.18 21.53
N ASP A 83 22.03 10.91 22.20
CA ASP A 83 23.15 10.37 22.99
C ASP A 83 24.04 9.33 22.29
N ALA A 84 24.08 9.33 20.95
CA ALA A 84 24.93 8.43 20.20
C ALA A 84 26.40 8.79 20.35
N GLU A 85 27.27 7.80 20.58
CA GLU A 85 28.71 7.97 20.41
C GLU A 85 29.05 8.18 18.93
N PRO A 86 30.14 8.91 18.60
CA PRO A 86 30.55 9.14 17.22
C PRO A 86 30.66 7.88 16.35
N SER A 87 31.23 6.80 16.89
CA SER A 87 31.41 5.52 16.20
C SER A 87 30.07 4.85 15.87
N TYR A 88 29.16 4.78 16.85
CA TYR A 88 27.82 4.21 16.65
C TYR A 88 26.98 5.04 15.67
N PHE A 89 27.07 6.36 15.74
CA PHE A 89 26.37 7.24 14.80
C PHE A 89 26.87 7.03 13.35
N LEU A 90 28.18 6.89 13.15
CA LEU A 90 28.74 6.59 11.84
C LEU A 90 28.27 5.22 11.32
N GLN A 91 28.30 4.18 12.17
CA GLN A 91 27.79 2.85 11.80
C GLN A 91 26.32 2.91 11.40
N TYR A 92 25.51 3.66 12.14
CA TYR A 92 24.12 3.94 11.78
C TYR A 92 24.01 4.60 10.39
N CYS A 93 24.94 5.48 10.01
CA CYS A 93 24.92 6.16 8.71
C CYS A 93 25.51 5.37 7.53
N PHE A 94 26.30 4.30 7.76
CA PHE A 94 27.08 3.63 6.71
C PHE A 94 26.29 3.10 5.53
N HIS A 95 25.05 2.68 5.77
CA HIS A 95 24.16 2.21 4.71
C HIS A 95 23.87 3.27 3.63
N TRP A 96 24.04 4.57 3.93
CA TRP A 96 23.94 5.67 2.95
C TRP A 96 25.27 6.36 2.71
N LEU A 97 26.06 6.58 3.76
CA LEU A 97 27.28 7.36 3.72
C LEU A 97 28.37 6.69 2.87
N LEU A 98 28.57 5.37 3.01
CA LEU A 98 29.59 4.67 2.22
C LEU A 98 29.26 4.71 0.73
N PRO A 99 28.06 4.31 0.26
CA PRO A 99 27.69 4.48 -1.15
C PRO A 99 27.95 5.89 -1.69
N ALA A 100 27.59 6.94 -0.93
CA ALA A 100 27.83 8.32 -1.34
C ALA A 100 29.33 8.64 -1.51
N LEU A 101 30.17 8.24 -0.55
CA LEU A 101 31.62 8.46 -0.63
C LEU A 101 32.28 7.71 -1.79
N PHE A 102 31.83 6.49 -2.08
CA PHE A 102 32.31 5.72 -3.22
C PHE A 102 31.95 6.38 -4.56
N ILE A 103 30.70 6.85 -4.72
CA ILE A 103 30.24 7.53 -5.94
C ILE A 103 31.00 8.85 -6.17
N HIS A 104 31.43 9.52 -5.10
CA HIS A 104 32.17 10.78 -5.16
C HIS A 104 33.69 10.63 -5.11
N GLU A 105 34.22 9.40 -5.07
CA GLU A 105 35.66 9.09 -5.01
C GLU A 105 36.40 9.81 -3.84
N ASP A 106 35.73 10.00 -2.71
CA ASP A 106 36.27 10.74 -1.57
C ASP A 106 37.10 9.85 -0.63
N ASN A 107 38.30 9.53 -1.10
CA ASN A 107 39.25 8.64 -0.41
C ASN A 107 39.72 9.21 0.93
N SER A 108 39.79 10.55 1.07
CA SER A 108 40.14 11.21 2.33
C SER A 108 39.12 10.90 3.42
N ASN A 109 37.84 11.07 3.10
CA ASN A 109 36.76 10.85 4.05
C ASN A 109 36.52 9.36 4.30
N LEU A 110 36.72 8.46 3.32
CA LEU A 110 36.68 7.01 3.55
C LEU A 110 37.72 6.58 4.60
N ASN A 111 38.95 7.07 4.49
CA ASN A 111 40.01 6.78 5.47
C ASN A 111 39.71 7.40 6.85
N TRP A 112 39.13 8.60 6.88
CA TRP A 112 38.74 9.25 8.12
C TRP A 112 37.63 8.48 8.84
N VAL A 113 36.57 8.09 8.11
CA VAL A 113 35.44 7.34 8.64
C VAL A 113 35.89 5.98 9.19
N SER A 114 36.79 5.27 8.49
CA SER A 114 37.40 4.03 8.98
C SER A 114 38.13 4.22 10.32
N LYS A 115 38.89 5.32 10.48
CA LYS A 115 39.60 5.63 11.74
C LYS A 115 38.65 5.91 12.90
N ILE A 116 37.60 6.70 12.68
CA ILE A 116 36.63 7.04 13.75
C ILE A 116 35.78 5.83 14.13
N ALA A 117 35.44 4.97 13.17
CA ALA A 117 34.71 3.74 13.42
C ALA A 117 35.55 2.66 14.10
N GLY A 118 36.88 2.81 14.12
CA GLY A 118 37.81 1.82 14.67
C GLY A 118 37.86 0.52 13.87
N GLN A 119 37.45 0.54 12.60
CA GLN A 119 37.39 -0.64 11.74
C GLN A 119 38.23 -0.44 10.47
N PRO A 120 39.02 -1.43 10.03
CA PRO A 120 39.72 -1.36 8.75
C PRO A 120 38.74 -1.14 7.59
N LEU A 121 39.10 -0.28 6.64
CA LEU A 121 38.27 0.03 5.47
C LEU A 121 37.89 -1.23 4.69
N THR A 122 38.80 -2.21 4.58
CA THR A 122 38.55 -3.50 3.92
C THR A 122 37.41 -4.29 4.55
N VAL A 123 37.37 -4.36 5.89
CA VAL A 123 36.29 -5.02 6.64
C VAL A 123 34.99 -4.23 6.49
N MET A 124 35.06 -2.91 6.62
CA MET A 124 33.89 -2.04 6.51
C MET A 124 33.20 -2.15 5.14
N VAL A 125 33.96 -2.23 4.04
CA VAL A 125 33.42 -2.40 2.68
C VAL A 125 32.81 -3.78 2.49
N LYS A 126 33.40 -4.83 3.06
CA LYS A 126 32.83 -6.20 3.02
C LYS A 126 31.51 -6.28 3.79
N ASP A 127 31.47 -5.69 4.99
CA ASP A 127 30.28 -5.69 5.84
C ASP A 127 29.12 -4.88 5.25
N HIS A 128 29.45 -3.81 4.52
CA HIS A 128 28.48 -2.92 3.86
C HIS A 128 28.42 -3.12 2.35
N PHE A 129 28.79 -4.31 1.87
CA PHE A 129 28.79 -4.64 0.45
C PHE A 129 27.41 -4.43 -0.19
N VAL A 130 26.34 -4.88 0.48
CA VAL A 130 24.97 -4.80 -0.03
C VAL A 130 24.52 -3.37 -0.35
N PRO A 131 24.56 -2.39 0.58
CA PRO A 131 24.17 -1.02 0.26
C PRO A 131 25.07 -0.37 -0.79
N ILE A 132 26.40 -0.57 -0.73
CA ILE A 132 27.34 -0.02 -1.73
C ILE A 132 26.98 -0.54 -3.13
N PHE A 133 26.89 -1.87 -3.27
CA PHE A 133 26.57 -2.52 -4.53
C PHE A 133 25.20 -2.10 -5.05
N SER A 134 24.18 -2.11 -4.19
CA SER A 134 22.78 -1.85 -4.60
C SER A 134 22.57 -0.44 -5.13
N VAL A 135 23.10 0.58 -4.45
CA VAL A 135 23.00 1.97 -4.92
C VAL A 135 23.79 2.15 -6.22
N CYS A 136 25.01 1.62 -6.29
CA CYS A 136 25.86 1.77 -7.48
C CYS A 136 25.30 1.00 -8.70
N MET A 137 24.72 -0.18 -8.50
CA MET A 137 24.05 -0.96 -9.54
C MET A 137 22.82 -0.23 -10.06
N THR A 138 22.04 0.36 -9.17
CA THR A 138 20.86 1.14 -9.55
C THR A 138 21.24 2.40 -10.31
N LEU A 139 22.31 3.09 -9.88
CA LEU A 139 22.88 4.24 -10.59
C LEU A 139 23.42 3.83 -11.98
N HIS A 140 24.10 2.69 -12.07
CA HIS A 140 24.59 2.16 -13.34
C HIS A 140 23.45 1.84 -14.32
N CYS A 141 22.32 1.33 -13.83
CA CYS A 141 21.13 1.04 -14.63
C CYS A 141 20.25 2.27 -14.92
N SER A 142 20.63 3.43 -14.40
CA SER A 142 19.91 4.69 -14.60
C SER A 142 20.27 5.33 -15.94
N LYS A 143 19.34 6.07 -16.53
CA LYS A 143 19.58 6.86 -17.74
C LYS A 143 20.10 8.27 -17.42
N SER A 144 20.37 8.57 -16.14
CA SER A 144 20.79 9.91 -15.72
C SER A 144 22.29 10.12 -15.90
N SER A 145 22.69 11.39 -15.90
CA SER A 145 24.10 11.77 -15.84
C SER A 145 24.75 11.18 -14.59
N GLY A 146 25.93 10.55 -14.75
CA GLY A 146 26.68 9.95 -13.64
C GLY A 146 26.54 8.43 -13.51
N PHE A 147 25.85 7.73 -14.42
CA PHE A 147 25.81 6.26 -14.44
C PHE A 147 27.21 5.61 -14.50
N GLU A 148 28.17 6.30 -15.13
CA GLU A 148 29.59 5.92 -15.21
C GLU A 148 30.23 5.79 -13.83
N LYS A 149 29.85 6.63 -12.86
CA LYS A 149 30.34 6.57 -11.48
C LYS A 149 29.91 5.27 -10.81
N GLY A 150 28.66 4.85 -11.04
CA GLY A 150 28.16 3.55 -10.58
C GLY A 150 28.98 2.40 -11.17
N ALA A 151 29.23 2.43 -12.48
CA ALA A 151 30.06 1.43 -13.17
C ALA A 151 31.48 1.36 -12.59
N MET A 152 32.13 2.51 -12.42
CA MET A 152 33.48 2.62 -11.86
C MET A 152 33.59 2.00 -10.47
N VAL A 153 32.60 2.24 -9.60
CA VAL A 153 32.59 1.64 -8.26
C VAL A 153 32.47 0.12 -8.34
N LEU A 154 31.55 -0.40 -9.16
CA LEU A 154 31.27 -1.84 -9.28
C LEU A 154 32.42 -2.63 -9.91
N GLN A 155 33.14 -2.01 -10.84
CA GLN A 155 34.21 -2.64 -11.61
C GLN A 155 35.59 -2.47 -10.96
N ASN A 156 35.85 -1.34 -10.28
CA ASN A 156 37.19 -1.01 -9.79
C ASN A 156 37.21 -0.70 -8.28
N SER A 157 36.49 0.34 -7.83
CA SER A 157 36.69 0.87 -6.48
C SER A 157 36.33 -0.13 -5.38
N ILE A 158 35.24 -0.88 -5.55
CA ILE A 158 34.82 -1.87 -4.56
C ILE A 158 35.83 -3.01 -4.42
N LEU A 159 36.45 -3.43 -5.53
CA LEU A 159 37.47 -4.49 -5.54
C LEU A 159 38.74 -4.02 -4.84
N HIS A 160 39.18 -2.80 -5.17
CA HIS A 160 40.38 -2.20 -4.57
C HIS A 160 40.23 -2.02 -3.06
N PHE A 161 39.14 -1.38 -2.61
CA PHE A 161 38.96 -1.06 -1.20
C PHE A 161 38.56 -2.25 -0.32
N ALA A 162 37.90 -3.27 -0.89
CA ALA A 162 37.64 -4.51 -0.18
C ALA A 162 38.81 -5.50 -0.25
N GLU A 163 39.82 -5.24 -1.08
CA GLU A 163 40.89 -6.20 -1.40
C GLU A 163 40.32 -7.57 -1.82
N ILE A 164 39.43 -7.56 -2.82
CA ILE A 164 38.80 -8.76 -3.39
C ILE A 164 38.99 -8.83 -4.91
N SER A 165 39.04 -10.04 -5.43
CA SER A 165 38.99 -10.34 -6.86
C SER A 165 37.56 -10.18 -7.43
N GLU A 166 37.46 -10.09 -8.75
CA GLU A 166 36.16 -10.14 -9.45
C GLU A 166 35.39 -11.43 -9.12
N SER A 167 36.08 -12.57 -9.04
CA SER A 167 35.45 -13.84 -8.65
C SER A 167 34.88 -13.81 -7.24
N GLU A 168 35.58 -13.21 -6.28
CA GLU A 168 35.07 -13.06 -4.91
C GLU A 168 33.90 -12.09 -4.83
N ARG A 169 33.92 -11.01 -5.61
CA ARG A 169 32.76 -10.11 -5.76
C ARG A 169 31.54 -10.89 -6.27
N ASP A 170 31.70 -11.71 -7.30
CA ASP A 170 30.59 -12.46 -7.88
C ASP A 170 30.02 -13.49 -6.88
N GLU A 171 30.86 -14.12 -6.06
CA GLU A 171 30.41 -14.95 -4.93
C GLU A 171 29.70 -14.14 -3.84
N LEU A 172 30.14 -12.92 -3.53
CA LEU A 172 29.42 -12.02 -2.61
C LEU A 172 28.06 -11.60 -3.16
N ILE A 173 27.92 -11.36 -4.48
CA ILE A 173 26.63 -11.06 -5.10
C ILE A 173 25.70 -12.27 -4.96
N LYS A 174 26.15 -13.47 -5.32
CA LYS A 174 25.36 -14.70 -5.19
C LYS A 174 24.92 -14.95 -3.74
N LYS A 175 25.84 -14.78 -2.78
CA LYS A 175 25.56 -14.96 -1.34
C LYS A 175 24.53 -13.97 -0.81
N ASN A 176 24.57 -12.73 -1.28
CA ASN A 176 23.74 -11.64 -0.75
C ASN A 176 22.58 -11.24 -1.67
N MET A 177 22.29 -12.03 -2.71
CA MET A 177 21.31 -11.72 -3.77
C MET A 177 19.96 -11.23 -3.22
N VAL A 178 19.42 -11.92 -2.23
CA VAL A 178 18.11 -11.57 -1.61
C VAL A 178 18.18 -10.20 -0.91
N SER A 179 19.25 -9.94 -0.17
CA SER A 179 19.47 -8.66 0.52
C SER A 179 19.71 -7.52 -0.46
N ILE A 180 20.42 -7.79 -1.57
CA ILE A 180 20.63 -6.82 -2.66
C ILE A 180 19.29 -6.44 -3.29
N VAL A 181 18.47 -7.42 -3.67
CA VAL A 181 17.14 -7.15 -4.24
C VAL A 181 16.26 -6.37 -3.27
N SER A 182 16.24 -6.74 -1.99
CA SER A 182 15.47 -5.99 -0.98
C SER A 182 15.96 -4.53 -0.85
N HIS A 183 17.27 -4.33 -0.81
CA HIS A 183 17.83 -2.99 -0.72
C HIS A 183 17.53 -2.16 -1.97
N ILE A 184 17.69 -2.71 -3.18
CA ILE A 184 17.34 -2.04 -4.45
C ILE A 184 15.86 -1.62 -4.46
N LEU A 185 14.94 -2.50 -4.04
CA LEU A 185 13.52 -2.17 -3.93
C LEU A 185 13.27 -0.99 -2.99
N SER A 186 14.05 -0.86 -1.91
CA SER A 186 13.93 0.26 -0.97
C SER A 186 14.41 1.61 -1.50
N LEU A 187 15.11 1.63 -2.64
CA LEU A 187 15.56 2.85 -3.33
C LEU A 187 14.49 3.41 -4.30
N ALA A 188 13.32 2.78 -4.39
CA ALA A 188 12.23 3.28 -5.23
C ALA A 188 11.66 4.60 -4.72
N SER A 189 11.33 5.50 -5.65
CA SER A 189 10.62 6.75 -5.37
C SER A 189 9.50 6.98 -6.38
N CYS A 190 8.43 7.65 -5.91
CA CYS A 190 7.33 8.14 -6.74
C CYS A 190 7.57 9.55 -7.30
N ALA A 191 8.69 10.21 -6.97
CA ALA A 191 9.03 11.52 -7.51
C ALA A 191 9.26 11.44 -9.04
N SER A 192 8.87 12.49 -9.76
CA SER A 192 9.12 12.59 -11.20
C SER A 192 10.61 12.67 -11.54
N ASP A 193 11.37 13.39 -10.71
CA ASP A 193 12.83 13.50 -10.79
C ASP A 193 13.45 13.16 -9.43
N PRO A 194 13.68 11.86 -9.14
CA PRO A 194 14.19 11.42 -7.86
C PRO A 194 15.69 11.74 -7.71
N ILE A 195 16.06 12.26 -6.54
CA ILE A 195 17.45 12.56 -6.18
C ILE A 195 18.08 11.33 -5.52
N ILE A 196 19.35 11.06 -5.84
CA ILE A 196 20.15 9.98 -5.24
C ILE A 196 20.12 10.14 -3.69
N PRO A 197 19.83 9.08 -2.91
CA PRO A 197 19.91 7.65 -3.26
C PRO A 197 18.68 7.02 -3.90
N PHE A 198 17.63 7.78 -4.20
CA PHE A 198 16.39 7.23 -4.75
C PHE A 198 16.34 7.30 -6.27
N PHE A 199 15.57 6.39 -6.87
CA PHE A 199 15.45 6.27 -8.33
C PHE A 199 14.02 5.98 -8.78
N SER A 200 13.77 6.21 -10.07
CA SER A 200 12.47 5.93 -10.69
C SER A 200 12.14 4.44 -10.66
N ARG A 201 10.85 4.11 -10.62
CA ARG A 201 10.34 2.73 -10.63
C ARG A 201 10.93 1.89 -11.78
N ASP A 202 11.05 2.46 -12.97
CA ASP A 202 11.62 1.76 -14.14
C ASP A 202 13.12 1.46 -13.97
N THR A 203 13.87 2.38 -13.34
CA THR A 203 15.29 2.16 -13.04
C THR A 203 15.45 1.04 -12.00
N ILE A 204 14.63 1.02 -10.96
CA ILE A 204 14.66 -0.05 -9.95
C ILE A 204 14.33 -1.40 -10.60
N ALA A 205 13.28 -1.47 -11.42
CA ALA A 205 12.89 -2.71 -12.11
C ALA A 205 14.03 -3.23 -13.01
N ARG A 206 14.66 -2.34 -13.80
CA ARG A 206 15.85 -2.69 -14.60
C ARG A 206 17.01 -3.18 -13.74
N ALA A 207 17.32 -2.51 -12.63
CA ALA A 207 18.41 -2.91 -11.75
C ALA A 207 18.18 -4.31 -11.16
N ILE A 208 16.94 -4.62 -10.74
CA ILE A 208 16.58 -5.96 -10.25
C ILE A 208 16.71 -6.99 -11.37
N GLN A 209 16.22 -6.68 -12.58
CA GLN A 209 16.37 -7.56 -13.74
C GLN A 209 17.85 -7.83 -14.04
N THR A 210 18.70 -6.80 -14.08
CA THR A 210 20.15 -6.95 -14.29
C THR A 210 20.79 -7.82 -13.22
N VAL A 211 20.43 -7.65 -11.95
CA VAL A 211 21.04 -8.43 -10.86
C VAL A 211 20.56 -9.88 -10.83
N VAL A 212 19.27 -10.14 -11.11
CA VAL A 212 18.69 -11.48 -11.02
C VAL A 212 18.90 -12.28 -12.30
N ASP A 213 18.69 -11.65 -13.46
CA ASP A 213 18.77 -12.30 -14.78
C ASP A 213 20.13 -12.08 -15.47
N GLY A 214 20.89 -11.03 -15.14
CA GLY A 214 22.18 -10.71 -15.81
C GLY A 214 23.32 -11.69 -15.51
N PHE A 215 23.13 -12.67 -14.61
CA PHE A 215 24.00 -13.84 -14.51
C PHE A 215 23.83 -14.82 -15.67
N LEU A 216 22.77 -14.65 -16.46
CA LEU A 216 22.49 -15.44 -17.64
C LEU A 216 23.00 -14.64 -18.85
N GLU A 217 23.65 -15.30 -19.79
CA GLU A 217 23.89 -14.74 -21.12
C GLU A 217 22.55 -14.30 -21.69
N MET A 218 22.28 -13.00 -21.68
CA MET A 218 21.04 -12.45 -22.19
C MET A 218 21.19 -12.31 -23.69
N ASP A 219 20.56 -13.21 -24.45
CA ASP A 219 20.21 -12.91 -25.84
C ASP A 219 19.42 -11.61 -25.85
N ASP A 220 19.76 -10.69 -26.76
CA ASP A 220 19.32 -9.28 -26.87
C ASP A 220 17.80 -9.02 -26.99
N HIS A 221 16.96 -10.01 -26.67
CA HIS A 221 15.56 -10.08 -27.06
C HIS A 221 14.68 -10.52 -25.89
N CYS A 222 14.39 -9.63 -24.94
CA CYS A 222 13.05 -9.62 -24.34
C CYS A 222 12.67 -8.24 -23.81
N ALA A 223 11.68 -7.60 -24.44
CA ALA A 223 11.09 -6.33 -24.04
C ALA A 223 10.19 -6.44 -22.77
N SER A 224 10.19 -7.56 -22.06
CA SER A 224 9.42 -7.73 -20.83
C SER A 224 10.21 -7.25 -19.61
N ILE A 225 9.62 -6.31 -18.86
CA ILE A 225 10.19 -5.80 -17.59
C ILE A 225 10.12 -6.86 -16.47
N SER A 226 9.30 -7.90 -16.61
CA SER A 226 9.20 -8.99 -15.65
C SER A 226 10.45 -9.87 -15.65
N VAL A 227 10.93 -10.23 -14.46
CA VAL A 227 12.17 -11.00 -14.26
C VAL A 227 11.93 -12.49 -14.56
N VAL A 228 12.85 -13.13 -15.30
CA VAL A 228 12.78 -14.56 -15.63
C VAL A 228 13.03 -15.42 -14.39
N ASP A 229 14.00 -15.00 -13.57
CA ASP A 229 14.26 -15.55 -12.23
C ASP A 229 14.61 -17.05 -12.23
N LYS A 230 15.52 -17.47 -13.11
CA LYS A 230 15.96 -18.88 -13.19
C LYS A 230 16.57 -19.40 -11.89
N ILE A 231 17.14 -18.50 -11.08
CA ILE A 231 17.76 -18.80 -9.79
C ILE A 231 16.76 -18.80 -8.61
N ASN A 232 15.46 -18.61 -8.87
CA ASN A 232 14.37 -18.70 -7.90
C ASN A 232 14.58 -17.79 -6.67
N ILE A 233 14.84 -16.50 -6.91
CA ILE A 233 14.84 -15.46 -5.88
C ILE A 233 13.40 -15.13 -5.46
N PHE A 234 12.46 -15.06 -6.39
CA PHE A 234 11.05 -14.73 -6.12
C PHE A 234 10.18 -15.97 -5.87
N ARG A 235 10.67 -16.88 -5.03
CA ARG A 235 9.82 -17.94 -4.45
C ARG A 235 8.83 -17.34 -3.44
N PRO A 236 7.65 -17.95 -3.24
CA PRO A 236 6.60 -17.38 -2.40
C PRO A 236 7.03 -16.98 -0.97
N ASP A 237 7.92 -17.75 -0.34
CA ASP A 237 8.47 -17.44 1.00
C ASP A 237 9.24 -16.12 1.03
N ARG A 238 10.09 -15.90 0.03
CA ARG A 238 10.91 -14.68 -0.11
C ARG A 238 10.10 -13.48 -0.56
N VAL A 239 9.14 -13.70 -1.47
CA VAL A 239 8.20 -12.65 -1.89
C VAL A 239 7.43 -12.11 -0.69
N PHE A 240 6.93 -13.00 0.17
CA PHE A 240 6.25 -12.59 1.40
C PHE A 240 7.19 -11.82 2.34
N MET A 241 8.44 -12.25 2.49
CA MET A 241 9.45 -11.52 3.28
C MET A 241 9.68 -10.09 2.75
N PHE A 242 9.80 -9.90 1.43
CA PHE A 242 9.92 -8.56 0.83
C PHE A 242 8.70 -7.71 1.12
N ILE A 243 7.49 -8.27 0.98
CA ILE A 243 6.23 -7.55 1.23
C ILE A 243 6.12 -7.13 2.69
N VAL A 244 6.49 -7.99 3.64
CA VAL A 244 6.48 -7.67 5.07
C VAL A 244 7.47 -6.56 5.40
N GLU A 245 8.68 -6.61 4.83
CA GLU A 245 9.67 -5.53 5.02
C GLU A 245 9.17 -4.18 4.47
N MET A 246 8.54 -4.21 3.29
CA MET A 246 7.92 -3.02 2.70
C MET A 246 6.77 -2.50 3.56
N HIS A 247 5.89 -3.38 4.04
CA HIS A 247 4.79 -3.00 4.92
C HIS A 247 5.31 -2.34 6.20
N TYR A 248 6.34 -2.90 6.84
CA TYR A 248 6.96 -2.27 8.00
C TYR A 248 7.42 -0.83 7.69
N LYS A 249 8.08 -0.61 6.55
CA LYS A 249 8.54 0.73 6.11
C LYS A 249 7.38 1.67 5.78
N ILE A 250 6.31 1.17 5.15
CA ILE A 250 5.10 1.95 4.83
C ILE A 250 4.37 2.38 6.12
N ALA A 251 4.27 1.48 7.10
CA ALA A 251 3.64 1.74 8.38
C ALA A 251 4.45 2.71 9.25
N ALA A 252 5.79 2.65 9.19
CA ALA A 252 6.69 3.58 9.87
C ALA A 252 6.58 5.01 9.33
N ALA A 253 6.31 5.17 8.03
CA ALA A 253 6.12 6.47 7.40
C ALA A 253 4.76 7.08 7.81
N ILE A 254 4.78 8.00 8.77
CA ILE A 254 3.57 8.62 9.36
C ILE A 254 2.84 9.51 8.36
N HIS A 255 3.57 10.37 7.65
CA HIS A 255 2.98 11.35 6.74
C HIS A 255 2.88 10.81 5.30
N HIS A 256 1.80 11.14 4.58
CA HIS A 256 1.54 10.62 3.23
C HIS A 256 2.68 10.90 2.24
N ARG A 257 3.31 12.08 2.33
CA ARG A 257 4.45 12.50 1.51
C ARG A 257 5.70 11.60 1.61
N HIS A 258 5.87 10.86 2.71
CA HIS A 258 6.95 9.88 2.82
C HIS A 258 6.44 8.49 2.45
N ARG A 259 5.16 8.21 2.79
CA ARG A 259 4.51 6.93 2.50
C ARG A 259 4.40 6.66 1.00
N CYS A 260 4.19 7.67 0.16
CA CYS A 260 4.12 7.53 -1.29
C CYS A 260 5.41 6.96 -1.90
N HIS A 261 6.58 7.40 -1.41
CA HIS A 261 7.87 6.83 -1.83
C HIS A 261 8.00 5.36 -1.40
N ARG A 262 7.54 5.01 -0.19
CA ARG A 262 7.53 3.60 0.27
C ARG A 262 6.60 2.73 -0.56
N LEU A 263 5.43 3.23 -0.96
CA LEU A 263 4.50 2.55 -1.85
C LEU A 263 5.06 2.31 -3.25
N ALA A 264 5.98 3.14 -3.73
CA ALA A 264 6.64 2.93 -5.03
C ALA A 264 7.39 1.59 -5.10
N SER A 265 7.90 1.08 -3.97
CA SER A 265 8.55 -0.24 -3.91
C SER A 265 7.58 -1.40 -4.20
N ILE A 266 6.31 -1.27 -3.80
CA ILE A 266 5.25 -2.27 -4.08
C ILE A 266 4.92 -2.28 -5.58
N GLU A 267 4.84 -1.10 -6.21
CA GLU A 267 4.62 -0.98 -7.65
C GLU A 267 5.71 -1.68 -8.46
N VAL A 268 6.97 -1.47 -8.06
CA VAL A 268 8.11 -2.14 -8.68
C VAL A 268 8.03 -3.65 -8.44
N LEU A 269 7.72 -4.09 -7.22
CA LEU A 269 7.61 -5.50 -6.90
C LEU A 269 6.57 -6.20 -7.79
N ILE A 270 5.38 -5.61 -7.96
CA ILE A 270 4.34 -6.16 -8.84
C ILE A 270 4.84 -6.29 -10.28
N THR A 271 5.54 -5.26 -10.76
CA THR A 271 6.10 -5.22 -12.12
C THR A 271 7.15 -6.32 -12.32
N VAL A 272 8.06 -6.48 -11.35
CA VAL A 272 9.15 -7.47 -11.36
C VAL A 272 8.62 -8.90 -11.27
N LEU A 273 7.61 -9.14 -10.42
CA LEU A 273 6.98 -10.45 -10.25
C LEU A 273 6.22 -10.89 -11.50
N GLY A 274 5.64 -9.94 -12.25
CA GLY A 274 4.75 -10.22 -13.37
C GLY A 274 3.58 -11.10 -12.93
N HIS A 275 3.30 -12.17 -13.67
CA HIS A 275 2.22 -13.11 -13.37
C HIS A 275 2.28 -13.73 -11.95
N ARG A 276 3.47 -13.81 -11.34
CA ARG A 276 3.63 -14.34 -9.97
C ARG A 276 2.99 -13.47 -8.90
N ALA A 277 2.72 -12.19 -9.20
CA ALA A 277 1.98 -11.32 -8.29
C ALA A 277 0.52 -11.76 -8.10
N ALA A 278 -0.04 -12.55 -9.03
CA ALA A 278 -1.41 -13.07 -8.95
C ALA A 278 -1.54 -14.33 -8.07
N LEU A 279 -0.46 -14.82 -7.44
CA LEU A 279 -0.55 -15.91 -6.48
C LEU A 279 -1.42 -15.49 -5.29
N SER A 280 -2.37 -16.35 -4.91
CA SER A 280 -3.42 -16.07 -3.90
C SER A 280 -2.89 -15.38 -2.64
N SER A 281 -1.85 -15.95 -2.01
CA SER A 281 -1.26 -15.40 -0.78
C SER A 281 -0.66 -14.01 -0.97
N THR A 282 -0.01 -13.77 -2.11
CA THR A 282 0.66 -12.53 -2.45
C THR A 282 -0.36 -11.44 -2.75
N SER A 283 -1.29 -11.70 -3.67
CA SER A 283 -2.29 -10.71 -4.07
C SER A 283 -3.25 -10.37 -2.94
N ASN A 284 -3.68 -11.35 -2.12
CA ASN A 284 -4.54 -11.08 -0.97
C ASN A 284 -3.87 -10.13 0.02
N TYR A 285 -2.59 -10.34 0.32
CA TYR A 285 -1.86 -9.43 1.21
C TYR A 285 -1.73 -8.04 0.60
N LEU A 286 -1.36 -7.96 -0.68
CA LEU A 286 -1.20 -6.68 -1.38
C LEU A 286 -2.52 -5.90 -1.47
N PHE A 287 -3.65 -6.54 -1.77
CA PHE A 287 -4.95 -5.87 -1.79
C PHE A 287 -5.31 -5.32 -0.41
N ASN A 288 -5.11 -6.10 0.65
CA ASN A 288 -5.38 -5.66 2.01
C ASN A 288 -4.47 -4.50 2.43
N LEU A 289 -3.17 -4.61 2.17
CA LEU A 289 -2.18 -3.57 2.47
C LEU A 289 -2.53 -2.25 1.77
N ILE A 290 -2.78 -2.31 0.46
CA ILE A 290 -3.06 -1.10 -0.33
C ILE A 290 -4.45 -0.54 -0.02
N GLY A 291 -5.43 -1.41 0.22
CA GLY A 291 -6.80 -1.04 0.58
C GLY A 291 -6.92 -0.23 1.88
N GLN A 292 -5.97 -0.39 2.81
CA GLN A 292 -5.88 0.45 4.01
C GLN A 292 -5.58 1.91 3.68
N TYR A 293 -4.88 2.18 2.57
CA TYR A 293 -4.40 3.53 2.23
C TYR A 293 -5.24 4.26 1.18
N ILE A 294 -6.16 3.59 0.48
CA ILE A 294 -7.03 4.20 -0.55
C ILE A 294 -7.82 5.40 0.01
N GLY A 295 -8.22 5.34 1.28
CA GLY A 295 -8.99 6.40 1.93
C GLY A 295 -8.23 7.72 2.15
N PHE A 296 -6.90 7.72 2.02
CA PHE A 296 -6.10 8.94 2.10
C PHE A 296 -6.05 9.61 0.73
N HIS A 297 -6.71 10.76 0.59
CA HIS A 297 -6.81 11.50 -0.68
C HIS A 297 -5.45 11.71 -1.37
N ALA A 298 -4.39 12.03 -0.61
CA ALA A 298 -3.05 12.26 -1.16
C ALA A 298 -2.36 10.99 -1.72
N LEU A 299 -2.82 9.79 -1.36
CA LEU A 299 -2.27 8.51 -1.81
C LEU A 299 -3.20 7.78 -2.78
N GLN A 300 -4.43 8.26 -2.94
CA GLN A 300 -5.50 7.54 -3.61
C GLN A 300 -5.14 7.17 -5.05
N ASP A 301 -4.61 8.10 -5.84
CA ASP A 301 -4.22 7.83 -7.22
C ASP A 301 -3.15 6.75 -7.31
N GLN A 302 -2.15 6.79 -6.42
CA GLN A 302 -1.09 5.78 -6.39
C GLN A 302 -1.63 4.41 -5.98
N CYS A 303 -2.49 4.34 -4.97
CA CYS A 303 -3.16 3.11 -4.56
C CYS A 303 -4.02 2.53 -5.70
N CYS A 304 -4.76 3.39 -6.42
CA CYS A 304 -5.54 2.96 -7.58
C CYS A 304 -4.64 2.44 -8.71
N CYS A 305 -3.49 3.08 -8.96
CA CYS A 305 -2.50 2.60 -9.93
C CYS A 305 -1.94 1.22 -9.55
N ILE A 306 -1.65 0.99 -8.26
CA ILE A 306 -1.17 -0.29 -7.76
C ILE A 306 -2.20 -1.40 -7.99
N ILE A 307 -3.45 -1.14 -7.59
CA ILE A 307 -4.55 -2.11 -7.75
C ILE A 307 -4.78 -2.38 -9.24
N SER A 308 -4.83 -1.34 -10.07
CA SER A 308 -4.99 -1.49 -11.52
C SER A 308 -3.86 -2.33 -12.13
N SER A 309 -2.62 -2.16 -11.64
CA SER A 309 -1.47 -2.95 -12.09
C SER A 309 -1.59 -4.41 -11.69
N LEU A 310 -2.08 -4.70 -10.47
CA LEU A 310 -2.44 -6.06 -10.07
C LEU A 310 -3.53 -6.64 -10.97
N LEU A 311 -4.63 -5.92 -11.20
CA LEU A 311 -5.73 -6.41 -12.05
C LEU A 311 -5.28 -6.74 -13.48
N LYS A 312 -4.38 -5.94 -14.05
CA LYS A 312 -3.75 -6.25 -15.36
C LYS A 312 -3.01 -7.58 -15.35
N THR A 313 -2.30 -7.89 -14.26
CA THR A 313 -1.64 -9.18 -14.08
C THR A 313 -2.64 -10.33 -14.07
N PHE A 314 -3.79 -10.19 -13.40
CA PHE A 314 -4.85 -11.20 -13.37
C PHE A 314 -5.43 -11.44 -14.77
N LYS A 315 -5.65 -10.38 -15.55
CA LYS A 315 -6.15 -10.45 -16.93
C LYS A 315 -5.17 -11.15 -17.89
N SER A 316 -3.87 -11.02 -17.66
CA SER A 316 -2.85 -11.62 -18.52
C SER A 316 -2.75 -13.14 -18.41
N ASN A 317 -3.17 -13.73 -17.29
CA ASN A 317 -3.14 -15.17 -17.06
C ASN A 317 -4.37 -15.62 -16.23
N PRO A 318 -5.56 -15.68 -16.83
CA PRO A 318 -6.79 -15.99 -16.11
C PRO A 318 -6.82 -17.46 -15.68
N SER A 319 -6.89 -17.70 -14.37
CA SER A 319 -7.13 -19.02 -13.80
C SER A 319 -8.34 -18.98 -12.84
N LYS A 320 -9.00 -20.12 -12.63
CA LYS A 320 -10.16 -20.17 -11.69
C LYS A 320 -9.77 -19.77 -10.26
N GLU A 321 -8.57 -20.11 -9.83
CA GLU A 321 -8.04 -19.74 -8.52
C GLU A 321 -7.85 -18.22 -8.42
N ILE A 322 -7.26 -17.61 -9.45
CA ILE A 322 -7.03 -16.17 -9.56
C ILE A 322 -8.36 -15.39 -9.55
N VAL A 323 -9.39 -15.88 -10.26
CA VAL A 323 -10.74 -15.30 -10.23
C VAL A 323 -11.36 -15.41 -8.85
N GLY A 324 -11.23 -16.56 -8.17
CA GLY A 324 -11.76 -16.76 -6.81
C GLY A 324 -11.14 -15.78 -5.80
N VAL A 325 -9.82 -15.60 -5.86
CA VAL A 325 -9.08 -14.65 -5.01
C VAL A 325 -9.56 -13.21 -5.21
N LEU A 326 -9.69 -12.76 -6.45
CA LEU A 326 -10.19 -11.42 -6.75
C LEU A 326 -11.65 -11.26 -6.31
N GLY A 327 -12.48 -12.29 -6.55
CA GLY A 327 -13.88 -12.33 -6.09
C GLY A 327 -14.02 -12.19 -4.57
N GLU A 328 -13.15 -12.85 -3.80
CA GLU A 328 -13.14 -12.77 -2.34
C GLU A 328 -12.76 -11.37 -1.81
N GLN A 329 -11.84 -10.67 -2.49
CA GLN A 329 -11.41 -9.32 -2.12
C GLN A 329 -12.33 -8.23 -2.68
N LEU A 330 -13.25 -8.58 -3.58
CA LEU A 330 -14.04 -7.61 -4.35
C LEU A 330 -14.89 -6.70 -3.43
N GLN A 331 -15.60 -7.29 -2.47
CA GLN A 331 -16.41 -6.52 -1.52
C GLN A 331 -15.56 -5.55 -0.68
N PHE A 332 -14.37 -5.97 -0.25
CA PHE A 332 -13.45 -5.12 0.49
C PHE A 332 -12.98 -3.94 -0.37
N LEU A 333 -12.52 -4.19 -1.60
CA LEU A 333 -12.03 -3.15 -2.49
C LEU A 333 -13.14 -2.18 -2.93
N VAL A 334 -14.28 -2.72 -3.36
CA VAL A 334 -15.43 -1.91 -3.81
C VAL A 334 -15.97 -1.05 -2.69
N SER A 335 -16.15 -1.59 -1.48
CA SER A 335 -16.64 -0.81 -0.34
C SER A 335 -15.70 0.34 0.03
N LYS A 336 -14.39 0.10 0.05
CA LYS A 336 -13.36 1.13 0.27
C LYS A 336 -13.40 2.21 -0.81
N LEU A 337 -13.54 1.81 -2.08
CA LEU A 337 -13.63 2.74 -3.18
C LEU A 337 -14.91 3.58 -3.08
N VAL A 338 -16.07 2.95 -2.92
CA VAL A 338 -17.37 3.63 -2.78
C VAL A 338 -17.35 4.62 -1.61
N ALA A 339 -16.77 4.25 -0.47
CA ALA A 339 -16.63 5.15 0.69
C ALA A 339 -15.84 6.44 0.36
N CYS A 340 -14.90 6.39 -0.59
CA CYS A 340 -14.16 7.58 -1.02
C CYS A 340 -15.00 8.56 -1.87
N CYS A 341 -16.15 8.14 -2.38
CA CYS A 341 -17.03 8.99 -3.18
C CYS A 341 -18.09 9.73 -2.36
N ILE A 342 -18.28 9.34 -1.10
CA ILE A 342 -19.32 9.89 -0.26
C ILE A 342 -18.74 11.14 0.42
N PRO A 343 -19.29 12.35 0.19
CA PRO A 343 -18.78 13.56 0.82
C PRO A 343 -18.87 13.45 2.34
N LEU A 344 -17.78 13.80 3.04
CA LEU A 344 -17.81 13.96 4.49
C LEU A 344 -18.50 15.29 4.82
N GLU A 345 -19.64 15.25 5.51
CA GLU A 345 -20.35 16.45 5.97
C GLU A 345 -19.54 17.26 7.03
N ALA A 346 -18.40 16.74 7.50
CA ALA A 346 -17.72 17.25 8.70
C ALA A 346 -16.58 18.26 8.46
N GLU A 347 -16.13 18.51 7.23
CA GLU A 347 -15.14 19.56 6.97
C GLU A 347 -15.56 20.36 5.75
N GLY A 348 -15.75 21.67 5.92
CA GLY A 348 -16.16 22.63 4.88
C GLY A 348 -15.13 22.83 3.74
N GLN A 349 -14.35 21.80 3.42
CA GLN A 349 -13.47 21.78 2.26
C GLN A 349 -14.24 21.23 1.06
N ARG A 350 -14.40 22.13 0.10
CA ARG A 350 -15.02 21.96 -1.22
C ARG A 350 -14.68 20.59 -1.83
N SER A 351 -15.74 19.89 -2.27
CA SER A 351 -15.77 18.94 -3.40
C SER A 351 -14.40 18.68 -4.04
N ALA A 352 -13.64 17.75 -3.48
CA ALA A 352 -12.50 17.19 -4.20
C ALA A 352 -13.04 16.55 -5.48
N THR A 353 -12.58 17.02 -6.63
CA THR A 353 -12.91 16.41 -7.93
C THR A 353 -12.53 14.94 -7.86
N VAL A 354 -13.51 14.04 -7.95
CA VAL A 354 -13.28 12.59 -7.97
C VAL A 354 -12.30 12.29 -9.10
N SER A 355 -11.16 11.69 -8.77
CA SER A 355 -10.13 11.32 -9.75
C SER A 355 -10.72 10.41 -10.84
N SER A 356 -10.40 10.66 -12.10
CA SER A 356 -10.89 9.84 -13.22
C SER A 356 -10.39 8.40 -13.14
N LEU A 357 -9.19 8.20 -12.58
CA LEU A 357 -8.57 6.88 -12.35
C LEU A 357 -9.36 6.03 -11.35
N PHE A 358 -9.94 6.69 -10.36
CA PHE A 358 -10.73 6.03 -9.33
C PHE A 358 -12.03 5.44 -9.92
N LEU A 359 -12.79 6.22 -10.70
CA LEU A 359 -14.04 5.75 -11.31
C LEU A 359 -13.77 4.67 -12.34
N SER A 360 -12.68 4.78 -13.11
CA SER A 360 -12.28 3.72 -14.04
C SER A 360 -11.99 2.41 -13.32
N LEU A 361 -11.30 2.46 -12.18
CA LEU A 361 -11.00 1.27 -11.40
C LEU A 361 -12.27 0.62 -10.83
N LEU A 362 -13.20 1.43 -10.33
CA LEU A 362 -14.48 0.92 -9.82
C LEU A 362 -15.31 0.27 -10.94
N LEU A 363 -15.33 0.86 -12.14
CA LEU A 363 -15.97 0.27 -13.32
C LEU A 363 -15.27 -1.02 -13.76
N GLU A 364 -13.93 -1.07 -13.75
CA GLU A 364 -13.13 -2.25 -14.08
C GLU A 364 -13.40 -3.44 -13.15
N LEU A 365 -13.63 -3.17 -11.86
CA LEU A 365 -13.98 -4.17 -10.86
C LEU A 365 -15.45 -4.62 -10.91
N THR A 366 -16.33 -3.86 -11.58
CA THR A 366 -17.79 -4.11 -11.54
C THR A 366 -18.38 -4.31 -12.94
N VAL A 367 -18.62 -3.24 -13.68
CA VAL A 367 -19.34 -3.26 -14.96
C VAL A 367 -18.49 -3.87 -16.09
N GLU A 368 -17.18 -3.65 -16.05
CA GLU A 368 -16.22 -4.05 -17.08
C GLU A 368 -15.41 -5.29 -16.68
N SER A 369 -15.85 -5.97 -15.61
CA SER A 369 -15.23 -7.19 -15.12
C SER A 369 -15.53 -8.38 -16.03
N ASP A 370 -14.69 -9.43 -15.94
CA ASP A 370 -14.95 -10.71 -16.60
C ASP A 370 -16.25 -11.37 -16.08
N PRO A 371 -17.06 -12.04 -16.92
CA PRO A 371 -18.28 -12.73 -16.49
C PRO A 371 -18.09 -13.76 -15.37
N SER A 372 -16.89 -14.32 -15.23
CA SER A 372 -16.57 -15.24 -14.13
C SER A 372 -16.63 -14.59 -12.74
N LEU A 373 -16.60 -13.26 -12.66
CA LEU A 373 -16.78 -12.50 -11.42
C LEU A 373 -18.24 -12.13 -11.13
N TYR A 374 -19.19 -12.39 -12.03
CA TYR A 374 -20.57 -11.92 -11.87
C TYR A 374 -21.26 -12.51 -10.66
N ASP A 375 -20.91 -13.73 -10.25
CA ASP A 375 -21.44 -14.33 -9.02
C ASP A 375 -20.95 -13.60 -7.76
N TYR A 376 -19.70 -13.13 -7.75
CA TYR A 376 -19.17 -12.29 -6.67
C TYR A 376 -19.72 -10.86 -6.72
N ILE A 377 -19.93 -10.30 -7.92
CA ILE A 377 -20.52 -8.96 -8.09
C ILE A 377 -21.97 -8.94 -7.62
N ARG A 378 -22.70 -10.02 -7.85
CA ARG A 378 -24.05 -10.25 -7.32
C ARG A 378 -24.10 -10.26 -5.79
N GLU A 379 -22.98 -10.55 -5.12
CA GLU A 379 -22.86 -10.56 -3.66
C GLU A 379 -22.45 -9.21 -3.08
N LEU A 380 -22.16 -8.21 -3.92
CA LEU A 380 -21.82 -6.87 -3.47
C LEU A 380 -22.99 -6.18 -2.79
N GLU A 381 -22.67 -5.33 -1.83
CA GLU A 381 -23.65 -4.41 -1.27
C GLU A 381 -24.16 -3.44 -2.35
N PRO A 382 -25.46 -3.08 -2.33
CA PRO A 382 -26.00 -2.17 -3.31
C PRO A 382 -25.37 -0.78 -3.16
N PHE A 383 -25.05 -0.21 -4.31
CA PHE A 383 -24.36 1.07 -4.41
C PHE A 383 -25.28 2.23 -4.00
N PRO A 384 -24.72 3.30 -3.39
CA PRO A 384 -25.47 4.50 -3.02
C PRO A 384 -26.24 5.13 -4.20
N GLU A 385 -27.38 5.76 -3.91
CA GLU A 385 -28.20 6.51 -4.88
C GLU A 385 -27.56 7.88 -5.23
N ILE A 386 -26.34 7.85 -5.77
CA ILE A 386 -25.59 9.02 -6.26
C ILE A 386 -25.37 8.87 -7.77
N ASP A 387 -25.54 9.93 -8.56
CA ASP A 387 -25.51 9.88 -10.03
C ASP A 387 -24.25 9.19 -10.61
N ILE A 388 -23.09 9.40 -10.00
CA ILE A 388 -21.82 8.78 -10.41
C ILE A 388 -21.87 7.24 -10.42
N PHE A 389 -22.76 6.63 -9.64
CA PHE A 389 -22.92 5.18 -9.53
C PHE A 389 -24.09 4.63 -10.36
N GLU A 390 -24.81 5.45 -11.12
CA GLU A 390 -26.00 5.03 -11.86
C GLU A 390 -25.72 3.82 -12.77
N ARG A 391 -24.66 3.90 -13.59
CA ARG A 391 -24.25 2.81 -14.47
C ARG A 391 -24.01 1.50 -13.71
N ILE A 392 -23.35 1.59 -12.55
CA ILE A 392 -23.02 0.43 -11.72
C ILE A 392 -24.29 -0.13 -11.06
N ARG A 393 -25.18 0.73 -10.55
CA ARG A 393 -26.46 0.32 -9.97
C ARG A 393 -27.32 -0.42 -10.98
N ASN A 394 -27.46 0.11 -12.19
CA ASN A 394 -28.28 -0.51 -13.24
C ASN A 394 -27.75 -1.91 -13.58
N PHE A 395 -26.43 -2.03 -13.76
CA PHE A 395 -25.78 -3.32 -14.01
C PHE A 395 -25.96 -4.31 -12.85
N HIS A 396 -25.73 -3.87 -11.61
CA HIS A 396 -25.91 -4.71 -10.43
C HIS A 396 -27.37 -5.16 -10.26
N GLN A 397 -28.33 -4.27 -10.52
CA GLN A 397 -29.76 -4.60 -10.50
C GLN A 397 -30.10 -5.65 -11.55
N ASP A 398 -29.62 -5.48 -12.79
CA ASP A 398 -29.82 -6.42 -13.89
C ASP A 398 -29.29 -7.82 -13.54
N LEU A 399 -28.07 -7.89 -12.99
CA LEU A 399 -27.46 -9.15 -12.52
C LEU A 399 -28.28 -9.81 -11.41
N CYS A 400 -28.91 -9.01 -10.55
CA CYS A 400 -29.69 -9.44 -9.39
C CYS A 400 -31.19 -9.64 -9.68
N ARG A 401 -31.66 -9.46 -10.92
CA ARG A 401 -33.07 -9.69 -11.30
C ARG A 401 -33.50 -11.14 -11.15
N ALA A 402 -32.57 -12.08 -11.27
CA ALA A 402 -32.84 -13.51 -11.17
C ALA A 402 -32.95 -14.04 -9.72
N TYR A 403 -32.61 -13.25 -8.70
CA TYR A 403 -32.68 -13.70 -7.30
C TYR A 403 -34.09 -13.70 -6.75
N SER A 404 -34.48 -14.83 -6.14
CA SER A 404 -35.64 -14.88 -5.26
C SER A 404 -35.43 -13.94 -4.05
N PRO A 405 -36.48 -13.34 -3.47
CA PRO A 405 -36.33 -12.49 -2.29
C PRO A 405 -35.74 -13.24 -1.08
N ARG A 406 -35.97 -14.57 -0.98
CA ARG A 406 -35.37 -15.46 0.03
C ARG A 406 -33.84 -15.49 -0.07
N ASP A 407 -33.33 -15.73 -1.28
CA ASP A 407 -31.88 -15.81 -1.50
C ASP A 407 -31.21 -14.44 -1.29
N HIS A 408 -31.94 -13.35 -1.58
CA HIS A 408 -31.47 -12.00 -1.30
C HIS A 408 -31.33 -11.73 0.21
N LEU A 409 -32.28 -12.19 1.04
CA LEU A 409 -32.22 -12.05 2.50
C LEU A 409 -31.02 -12.84 3.08
N LEU A 410 -30.89 -14.12 2.72
CA LEU A 410 -29.81 -14.96 3.23
C LEU A 410 -28.42 -14.44 2.81
N LYS A 411 -28.30 -13.87 1.61
CA LYS A 411 -27.05 -13.28 1.12
C LYS A 411 -26.69 -11.96 1.79
N VAL A 412 -27.66 -11.07 2.02
CA VAL A 412 -27.44 -9.84 2.82
C VAL A 412 -26.91 -10.21 4.21
N LEU A 413 -27.50 -11.24 4.82
CA LEU A 413 -27.11 -11.74 6.14
C LEU A 413 -25.70 -12.36 6.16
N HIS A 414 -25.36 -13.15 5.15
CA HIS A 414 -24.03 -13.74 5.01
C HIS A 414 -22.93 -12.68 4.74
N SER A 415 -23.25 -11.63 3.97
CA SER A 415 -22.34 -10.50 3.70
C SER A 415 -22.06 -9.68 4.96
N ILE A 416 -23.11 -9.37 5.75
CA ILE A 416 -22.98 -8.71 7.05
C ILE A 416 -22.11 -9.55 8.02
N PHE A 417 -22.23 -10.88 7.98
CA PHE A 417 -21.43 -11.78 8.81
C PHE A 417 -19.95 -11.84 8.39
N ARG A 418 -19.65 -11.90 7.07
CA ARG A 418 -18.26 -11.83 6.56
C ARG A 418 -17.55 -10.54 6.94
N MET A 419 -18.27 -9.42 7.04
CA MET A 419 -17.71 -8.15 7.50
C MET A 419 -17.39 -8.15 9.01
N GLY A 420 -18.11 -8.94 9.81
CA GLY A 420 -17.89 -9.06 11.26
C GLY A 420 -16.80 -10.05 11.67
N SER A 421 -16.44 -11.03 10.82
CA SER A 421 -15.41 -12.04 11.11
C SER A 421 -14.00 -11.65 10.67
N ALA A 422 -13.86 -10.59 9.87
CA ALA A 422 -12.54 -10.09 9.49
C ALA A 422 -12.01 -9.21 10.62
N GLU A 423 -10.93 -9.63 11.28
CA GLU A 423 -10.16 -8.82 12.24
C GLU A 423 -9.55 -7.59 11.53
N ILE A 424 -10.39 -6.60 11.19
CA ILE A 424 -10.00 -5.38 10.49
C ILE A 424 -9.90 -4.27 11.53
N SER A 425 -8.68 -3.79 11.75
CA SER A 425 -8.28 -2.78 12.75
C SER A 425 -8.94 -1.39 12.63
N ASP A 426 -9.85 -1.16 11.66
CA ASP A 426 -10.52 0.13 11.47
C ASP A 426 -12.02 0.04 11.79
N MET A 427 -12.35 0.09 13.07
CA MET A 427 -13.73 0.20 13.59
C MET A 427 -14.51 1.36 12.96
N LEU A 428 -13.85 2.46 12.59
CA LEU A 428 -14.47 3.64 11.97
C LEU A 428 -14.94 3.42 10.52
N LEU A 429 -14.22 2.60 9.75
CA LEU A 429 -14.55 2.29 8.36
C LEU A 429 -15.60 1.18 8.27
N LEU A 430 -15.56 0.20 9.19
CA LEU A 430 -16.66 -0.76 9.39
C LEU A 430 -17.94 -0.04 9.81
N LEU A 431 -17.87 0.93 10.74
CA LEU A 431 -19.02 1.74 11.09
C LEU A 431 -19.54 2.55 9.88
N ARG A 432 -18.65 3.09 9.03
CA ARG A 432 -19.03 3.83 7.81
C ARG A 432 -19.67 2.92 6.74
N CYS A 433 -19.08 1.78 6.43
CA CYS A 433 -19.66 0.82 5.47
C CYS A 433 -20.97 0.25 6.01
N PHE A 434 -21.02 -0.14 7.28
CA PHE A 434 -22.23 -0.64 7.94
C PHE A 434 -23.32 0.44 8.03
N MET A 435 -22.98 1.71 8.32
CA MET A 435 -23.94 2.82 8.39
C MET A 435 -24.46 3.28 7.03
N PHE A 436 -23.73 3.08 5.93
CA PHE A 436 -24.16 3.54 4.60
C PHE A 436 -24.63 2.41 3.69
N LEU A 437 -23.95 1.26 3.66
CA LEU A 437 -24.25 0.14 2.75
C LEU A 437 -25.27 -0.84 3.36
N GLY A 438 -25.23 -1.04 4.69
CA GLY A 438 -26.23 -1.84 5.42
C GLY A 438 -27.68 -1.36 5.22
N PRO A 439 -27.97 -0.05 5.36
CA PRO A 439 -29.27 0.52 5.04
C PRO A 439 -29.65 0.39 3.57
N CYS A 440 -28.70 0.50 2.63
CA CYS A 440 -28.99 0.35 1.21
C CYS A 440 -29.39 -1.10 0.86
N SER A 441 -28.72 -2.11 1.44
CA SER A 441 -29.08 -3.53 1.33
C SER A 441 -30.49 -3.81 1.84
N LEU A 442 -30.80 -3.31 3.04
CA LEU A 442 -32.12 -3.45 3.64
C LEU A 442 -33.20 -2.68 2.86
N GLN A 443 -32.89 -1.50 2.35
CA GLN A 443 -33.80 -0.70 1.54
C GLN A 443 -34.05 -1.31 0.16
N ALA A 444 -33.05 -1.93 -0.46
CA ALA A 444 -33.20 -2.66 -1.73
C ALA A 444 -34.07 -3.92 -1.54
N LEU A 445 -33.86 -4.66 -0.45
CA LEU A 445 -34.72 -5.78 -0.07
C LEU A 445 -36.15 -5.31 0.22
N HIS A 446 -36.31 -4.21 0.97
CA HIS A 446 -37.62 -3.60 1.25
C HIS A 446 -38.33 -3.15 -0.04
N LYS A 447 -37.62 -2.51 -0.99
CA LYS A 447 -38.16 -2.15 -2.31
C LYS A 447 -38.56 -3.40 -3.12
N LYS A 448 -37.80 -4.49 -3.07
CA LYS A 448 -38.16 -5.76 -3.73
C LYS A 448 -39.40 -6.41 -3.11
N LEU A 449 -39.52 -6.40 -1.78
CA LEU A 449 -40.71 -6.89 -1.07
C LEU A 449 -41.95 -6.05 -1.43
N LEU A 450 -41.83 -4.72 -1.44
CA LEU A 450 -42.89 -3.81 -1.87
C LEU A 450 -43.27 -3.98 -3.36
N ALA A 451 -42.28 -4.17 -4.24
CA ALA A 451 -42.53 -4.42 -5.66
C ALA A 451 -43.27 -5.75 -5.87
N GLY A 452 -42.92 -6.78 -5.09
CA GLY A 452 -43.64 -8.05 -5.03
C GLY A 452 -45.09 -7.90 -4.58
N GLU A 453 -45.39 -7.01 -3.62
CA GLU A 453 -46.77 -6.65 -3.22
C GLU A 453 -47.51 -5.89 -4.33
N THR A 454 -46.85 -5.00 -5.08
CA THR A 454 -47.52 -4.24 -6.16
C THR A 454 -47.82 -5.05 -7.44
N PHE A 455 -47.13 -6.18 -7.67
CA PHE A 455 -47.44 -7.10 -8.77
C PHE A 455 -48.58 -8.09 -8.45
N GLN A 456 -49.15 -8.06 -7.24
CA GLN A 456 -50.24 -8.94 -6.77
C GLN A 456 -51.65 -8.57 -7.27
N GLY A 457 -51.76 -7.75 -8.33
CA GLY A 457 -53.05 -7.38 -8.91
C GLY A 457 -53.73 -8.44 -9.78
N GLY A 458 -53.13 -9.62 -10.02
CA GLY A 458 -53.72 -10.55 -11.00
C GLY A 458 -53.11 -11.94 -11.13
N LYS A 459 -52.91 -12.69 -10.05
CA LYS A 459 -52.59 -14.13 -10.14
C LYS A 459 -53.46 -14.99 -9.22
N THR A 460 -53.95 -16.09 -9.78
CA THR A 460 -54.92 -17.03 -9.19
C THR A 460 -54.35 -17.88 -8.06
N THR A 461 -55.23 -18.21 -7.13
CA THR A 461 -55.11 -18.83 -5.80
C THR A 461 -54.38 -20.17 -5.65
N LYS A 462 -53.65 -20.67 -6.66
CA LYS A 462 -52.87 -21.94 -6.56
C LYS A 462 -51.36 -21.76 -6.45
N GLU A 463 -50.81 -20.58 -6.72
CA GLU A 463 -49.39 -20.25 -6.47
C GLU A 463 -49.16 -19.63 -5.07
N PHE A 464 -50.23 -19.48 -4.28
CA PHE A 464 -50.21 -18.81 -2.96
C PHE A 464 -49.51 -19.60 -1.84
N VAL A 465 -49.30 -20.91 -2.01
CA VAL A 465 -48.91 -21.79 -0.90
C VAL A 465 -47.39 -22.01 -0.80
N ASP A 466 -46.62 -21.81 -1.87
CA ASP A 466 -45.19 -22.14 -1.87
C ASP A 466 -44.25 -20.92 -1.69
N ASP A 467 -44.66 -19.71 -2.10
CA ASP A 467 -43.75 -18.54 -2.14
C ASP A 467 -43.73 -17.70 -0.84
N THR A 468 -44.63 -17.99 0.12
CA THR A 468 -44.87 -17.15 1.32
C THR A 468 -44.66 -17.86 2.66
N TYR A 469 -44.00 -19.01 2.70
CA TYR A 469 -43.70 -19.74 3.95
C TYR A 469 -42.25 -19.56 4.42
N TRP A 470 -41.84 -18.32 4.70
CA TRP A 470 -40.52 -18.01 5.28
C TRP A 470 -40.45 -18.43 6.76
N HIS A 471 -41.60 -18.68 7.38
CA HIS A 471 -41.76 -18.95 8.80
C HIS A 471 -41.32 -20.36 9.24
N GLY A 472 -41.07 -21.27 8.29
CA GLY A 472 -40.59 -22.65 8.56
C GLY A 472 -39.10 -22.86 8.28
N ASP A 473 -38.42 -21.86 7.76
CA ASP A 473 -37.02 -21.94 7.35
C ASP A 473 -36.09 -21.61 8.52
N GLY A 474 -35.44 -22.64 9.06
CA GLY A 474 -34.53 -22.49 10.20
C GLY A 474 -33.35 -21.55 9.96
N GLU A 475 -32.91 -21.40 8.70
CA GLU A 475 -31.80 -20.51 8.34
C GLU A 475 -32.24 -19.03 8.38
N ILE A 476 -33.44 -18.73 7.85
CA ILE A 476 -34.03 -17.38 7.88
C ILE A 476 -34.29 -16.95 9.31
N VAL A 477 -34.88 -17.82 10.14
CA VAL A 477 -35.16 -17.55 11.55
C VAL A 477 -33.86 -17.27 12.32
N HIS A 478 -32.83 -18.12 12.15
CA HIS A 478 -31.54 -17.92 12.79
C HIS A 478 -30.88 -16.60 12.38
N ALA A 479 -30.91 -16.28 11.10
CA ALA A 479 -30.25 -15.10 10.57
C ALA A 479 -30.96 -13.79 10.99
N VAL A 480 -32.29 -13.80 11.10
CA VAL A 480 -33.05 -12.65 11.65
C VAL A 480 -32.78 -12.45 13.15
N TRP A 481 -32.67 -13.52 13.94
CA TRP A 481 -32.27 -13.40 15.35
C TRP A 481 -30.84 -12.86 15.54
N THR A 482 -29.96 -13.07 14.56
CA THR A 482 -28.61 -12.50 14.55
C THR A 482 -28.64 -11.00 14.22
N LEU A 483 -29.46 -10.55 13.25
CA LEU A 483 -29.70 -9.12 13.00
C LEU A 483 -30.23 -8.38 14.24
N VAL A 484 -31.18 -8.99 14.96
CA VAL A 484 -31.74 -8.43 16.20
C VAL A 484 -30.64 -8.23 17.25
N ARG A 485 -29.73 -9.21 17.41
CA ARG A 485 -28.60 -9.11 18.34
C ARG A 485 -27.61 -8.03 17.94
N MET A 486 -27.36 -7.82 16.65
CA MET A 486 -26.47 -6.75 16.16
C MET A 486 -27.06 -5.35 16.35
N CYS A 487 -28.39 -5.20 16.32
CA CYS A 487 -29.09 -3.92 16.54
C CYS A 487 -29.19 -3.51 18.03
N ALA A 488 -28.75 -4.38 18.94
CA ALA A 488 -28.74 -4.12 20.38
C ALA A 488 -27.53 -3.28 20.84
N SER A 489 -26.60 -2.92 19.94
CA SER A 489 -25.50 -2.00 20.24
C SER A 489 -25.93 -0.52 20.10
N ASP A 490 -25.33 0.35 20.92
CA ASP A 490 -25.79 1.74 21.15
C ASP A 490 -25.66 2.68 19.93
N ASP A 491 -24.87 2.35 18.90
CA ASP A 491 -24.60 3.22 17.73
C ASP A 491 -25.55 3.01 16.52
N SER A 492 -26.63 2.24 16.65
CA SER A 492 -27.40 1.66 15.51
C SER A 492 -28.78 2.32 15.19
N SER A 493 -29.00 3.59 15.54
CA SER A 493 -30.34 4.22 15.52
C SER A 493 -31.08 4.21 14.16
N ARG A 494 -30.39 4.40 13.02
CA ARG A 494 -31.00 4.33 11.67
C ARG A 494 -31.28 2.91 11.19
N ILE A 495 -30.48 1.94 11.61
CA ILE A 495 -30.58 0.53 11.20
C ILE A 495 -31.72 -0.16 11.97
N ARG A 496 -31.92 0.21 13.23
CA ARG A 496 -33.00 -0.30 14.10
C ARG A 496 -34.39 -0.11 13.49
N GLY A 497 -34.63 1.01 12.81
CA GLY A 497 -35.91 1.28 12.12
C GLY A 497 -36.17 0.34 10.95
N LEU A 498 -35.18 0.14 10.08
CA LEU A 498 -35.28 -0.75 8.91
C LEU A 498 -35.38 -2.23 9.31
N VAL A 499 -34.63 -2.65 10.33
CA VAL A 499 -34.69 -4.02 10.86
C VAL A 499 -36.02 -4.27 11.57
N SER A 500 -36.55 -3.29 12.30
CA SER A 500 -37.89 -3.39 12.91
C SER A 500 -38.99 -3.53 11.85
N ASP A 501 -38.93 -2.75 10.77
CA ASP A 501 -39.90 -2.86 9.67
C ASP A 501 -39.78 -4.23 8.95
N LEU A 502 -38.55 -4.70 8.68
CA LEU A 502 -38.30 -6.01 8.09
C LEU A 502 -38.86 -7.15 8.97
N ILE A 503 -38.61 -7.12 10.27
CA ILE A 503 -39.13 -8.13 11.22
C ILE A 503 -40.66 -8.09 11.26
N SER A 504 -41.26 -6.90 11.23
CA SER A 504 -42.72 -6.76 11.24
C SER A 504 -43.37 -7.44 10.03
N ARG A 505 -42.74 -7.36 8.86
CA ARG A 505 -43.26 -7.95 7.60
C ARG A 505 -42.94 -9.44 7.46
N VAL A 506 -41.74 -9.86 7.85
CA VAL A 506 -41.29 -11.27 7.75
C VAL A 506 -41.87 -12.15 8.87
N PHE A 507 -42.34 -11.58 9.98
CA PHE A 507 -42.82 -12.34 11.15
C PHE A 507 -44.19 -11.91 11.70
N PHE A 508 -45.06 -11.28 10.88
CA PHE A 508 -46.37 -10.81 11.33
C PHE A 508 -47.29 -11.89 11.93
N ILE A 509 -46.96 -13.19 11.78
CA ILE A 509 -47.74 -14.31 12.33
C ILE A 509 -46.88 -15.24 13.20
N ARG A 510 -46.18 -14.70 14.22
CA ARG A 510 -45.91 -15.48 15.46
C ARG A 510 -45.42 -14.67 16.65
N PHE A 511 -45.01 -13.41 16.49
CA PHE A 511 -44.56 -12.61 17.64
C PHE A 511 -45.65 -12.43 18.73
N ALA A 512 -46.94 -12.53 18.37
CA ALA A 512 -48.03 -12.55 19.33
C ALA A 512 -48.18 -13.86 20.13
N TYR A 513 -47.55 -14.97 19.69
CA TYR A 513 -47.69 -16.29 20.32
C TYR A 513 -46.49 -16.73 21.16
N THR A 514 -45.30 -16.12 21.00
CA THR A 514 -44.11 -16.51 21.77
C THR A 514 -43.93 -15.73 23.08
N PHE A 515 -44.76 -14.70 23.34
CA PHE A 515 -44.82 -14.01 24.64
C PHE A 515 -45.96 -14.51 25.55
N ALA A 516 -46.68 -15.55 25.12
CA ALA A 516 -47.71 -16.23 25.89
C ALA A 516 -47.40 -17.73 26.00
N ILE A 517 -46.25 -18.06 26.61
CA ILE A 517 -45.98 -19.26 27.44
C ILE A 517 -44.79 -18.90 28.34
#